data_AF-A0A9E4GDG4-F1
#
_entry.id   AF-A0A9E4GDG4-F1
#
_cell.length_a   1.000
_cell.length_b   1.000
_cell.length_c   1.000
_cell.angle_alpha   90.00
_cell.angle_beta   90.00
_cell.angle_gamma   90.00
#
_symmetry.space_group_name_H-M   'P 1'
#
loop_
_entity.id
_entity.type
_entity.pdbx_description
1 polymer ?
#
loop_
_entity_poly.entity_id
_entity_poly.type
_entity_poly.pdbx_seq_one_letter_code
_entity_poly.pdbx_strand_id
1 'polypeptide(L)'
;MSKKSESGRPGVTRRDLIGTTAKLATVGGVVAAGVAGAGPAGPPRKAGAATEAGSAHVGPGQLDEYYGFWSSGQSGEVRVFGVPSMRELLRIPVFNRCSATGWGLTNESRRIMTEGLLPETRKFLESRGGIYTNGDAHHPHMSFTDGTYDGRYVWINDKANTRVARIRCDVMKVDKIVELPNANDIHGLRPQKYPRTGNVFCN
;
A
#
# COMPACT_ATOMS: atom_id res chain seq x y z
N MET A 1 17.62 -37.75 50.73
CA MET A 1 17.08 -38.15 49.41
C MET A 1 16.91 -36.90 48.57
N SER A 2 17.68 -36.81 47.49
CA SER A 2 17.81 -35.68 46.58
C SER A 2 16.65 -35.65 45.58
N LYS A 3 16.02 -34.50 45.37
CA LYS A 3 15.21 -34.23 44.17
C LYS A 3 16.01 -33.25 43.29
N LYS A 4 16.65 -33.79 42.24
CA LYS A 4 17.22 -33.04 41.13
C LYS A 4 16.09 -32.34 40.36
N SER A 5 16.13 -31.02 40.27
CA SER A 5 15.43 -30.28 39.22
C SER A 5 16.22 -30.40 37.91
N GLU A 6 15.57 -30.85 36.84
CA GLU A 6 16.11 -30.82 35.48
C GLU A 6 16.40 -29.37 35.06
N SER A 7 17.67 -29.08 34.76
CA SER A 7 18.07 -27.82 34.14
C SER A 7 17.79 -27.89 32.64
N GLY A 8 16.83 -27.07 32.19
CA GLY A 8 16.52 -26.87 30.78
C GLY A 8 17.74 -26.34 30.00
N ARG A 9 17.88 -26.83 28.76
CA ARG A 9 18.93 -26.42 27.81
C ARG A 9 18.83 -24.90 27.57
N PRO A 10 19.95 -24.14 27.54
CA PRO A 10 19.89 -22.74 27.20
C PRO A 10 19.47 -22.59 25.72
N GLY A 11 18.37 -21.90 25.48
CA GLY A 11 17.91 -21.57 24.13
C GLY A 11 18.91 -20.63 23.45
N VAL A 12 19.18 -20.90 22.18
CA VAL A 12 20.05 -20.07 21.33
C VAL A 12 19.49 -18.65 21.29
N THR A 13 20.29 -17.68 21.72
CA THR A 13 19.89 -16.27 21.73
C THR A 13 20.20 -15.61 20.39
N ARG A 14 19.50 -14.51 20.06
CA ARG A 14 19.75 -13.74 18.82
C ARG A 14 21.20 -13.24 18.70
N ARG A 15 21.94 -13.13 19.80
CA ARG A 15 23.38 -12.81 19.80
C ARG A 15 24.25 -13.98 19.36
N ASP A 16 23.87 -15.21 19.69
CA ASP A 16 24.61 -16.40 19.27
C ASP A 16 24.58 -16.58 17.75
N LEU A 17 23.44 -16.25 17.12
CA LEU A 17 23.25 -16.34 15.67
C LEU A 17 24.17 -15.39 14.88
N ILE A 18 24.39 -14.18 15.41
CA ILE A 18 25.22 -13.13 14.78
C ILE A 18 26.72 -13.39 15.06
N GLY A 19 27.05 -14.02 16.20
CA GLY A 19 28.42 -14.42 16.52
C GLY A 19 28.96 -15.56 15.65
N THR A 20 28.09 -16.45 15.16
CA THR A 20 28.50 -17.59 14.30
C THR A 20 28.91 -17.21 12.89
N THR A 21 28.34 -16.16 12.30
CA THR A 21 28.70 -15.70 10.95
C THR A 21 30.08 -15.05 10.87
N ALA A 22 30.59 -14.53 11.99
CA ALA A 22 31.92 -13.91 12.03
C ALA A 22 33.07 -14.94 12.16
N LYS A 23 32.80 -16.19 12.56
CA LYS A 23 33.84 -17.23 12.72
C LYS A 23 34.08 -18.07 11.47
N LEU A 24 33.22 -17.99 10.45
CA LEU A 24 33.40 -18.69 9.18
C LEU A 24 34.25 -17.91 8.16
N ALA A 25 34.55 -16.64 8.42
CA ALA A 25 35.33 -15.80 7.52
C ALA A 25 36.86 -15.93 7.71
N THR A 26 37.35 -16.72 8.68
CA THR A 26 38.79 -16.83 8.98
C THR A 26 39.43 -18.17 8.61
N VAL A 27 38.72 -19.09 7.95
CA VAL A 27 39.32 -20.31 7.38
C VAL A 27 38.90 -20.43 5.92
N GLY A 28 39.66 -19.78 5.03
CA GLY A 28 39.32 -19.77 3.62
C GLY A 28 40.39 -19.13 2.75
N GLY A 29 41.63 -19.58 2.89
CA GLY A 29 42.71 -19.16 2.00
C GLY A 29 43.90 -20.10 2.05
N VAL A 30 43.87 -21.16 1.23
CA VAL A 30 44.99 -21.62 0.36
C VAL A 30 44.37 -22.46 -0.77
N VAL A 31 44.66 -22.04 -2.00
CA VAL A 31 44.42 -22.72 -3.27
C VAL A 31 45.48 -23.81 -3.48
N ALA A 32 45.12 -25.02 -3.92
CA ALA A 32 45.84 -25.77 -4.97
C ALA A 32 45.26 -27.17 -5.24
N ALA A 33 44.89 -27.37 -6.52
CA ALA A 33 45.15 -28.53 -7.38
C ALA A 33 44.82 -29.97 -6.92
N GLY A 34 43.86 -30.57 -7.63
CA GLY A 34 43.93 -31.94 -8.16
C GLY A 34 43.61 -33.09 -7.21
N VAL A 35 42.61 -33.90 -7.56
CA VAL A 35 42.68 -35.36 -7.78
C VAL A 35 41.26 -35.86 -8.08
N ALA A 36 41.12 -36.57 -9.19
CA ALA A 36 39.93 -37.32 -9.55
C ALA A 36 39.61 -38.37 -8.48
N GLY A 37 38.38 -38.33 -7.94
CA GLY A 37 37.88 -39.31 -6.99
C GLY A 37 36.39 -39.54 -7.22
N ALA A 38 36.07 -40.58 -7.98
CA ALA A 38 34.72 -41.12 -8.08
C ALA A 38 34.32 -41.72 -6.72
N GLY A 39 33.55 -40.98 -5.94
CA GLY A 39 32.85 -41.45 -4.73
C GLY A 39 31.37 -41.70 -5.03
N PRO A 40 30.70 -42.60 -4.28
CA PRO A 40 29.35 -43.06 -4.61
C PRO A 40 28.36 -41.90 -4.56
N ALA A 41 27.54 -41.81 -5.60
CA ALA A 41 26.51 -40.79 -5.75
C ALA A 41 25.52 -40.87 -4.59
N GLY A 42 25.70 -39.98 -3.60
CA GLY A 42 24.67 -39.69 -2.60
C GLY A 42 23.41 -39.18 -3.30
N PRO A 43 22.22 -39.36 -2.68
CA PRO A 43 20.97 -38.91 -3.28
C PRO A 43 21.08 -37.43 -3.64
N PRO A 44 20.51 -37.00 -4.78
CA PRO A 44 20.60 -35.61 -5.21
C PRO A 44 20.07 -34.74 -4.08
N ARG A 45 20.99 -33.97 -3.48
CA ARG A 45 20.63 -32.94 -2.51
C ARG A 45 19.69 -32.03 -3.28
N LYS A 46 18.40 -32.04 -2.94
CA LYS A 46 17.45 -31.07 -3.48
C LYS A 46 18.11 -29.72 -3.28
N ALA A 47 18.47 -29.07 -4.38
CA ALA A 47 18.88 -27.68 -4.35
C ALA A 47 17.75 -26.98 -3.60
N GLY A 48 18.05 -26.44 -2.41
CA GLY A 48 17.10 -25.59 -1.72
C GLY A 48 16.71 -24.54 -2.74
N ALA A 49 15.43 -24.49 -3.10
CA ALA A 49 14.93 -23.46 -3.97
C ALA A 49 15.46 -22.15 -3.39
N ALA A 50 16.32 -21.46 -4.13
CA ALA A 50 16.66 -20.10 -3.80
C ALA A 50 15.30 -19.42 -3.67
N THR A 51 14.94 -19.03 -2.46
CA THR A 51 13.88 -18.05 -2.27
C THR A 51 14.28 -16.89 -3.16
N GLU A 52 13.55 -16.72 -4.26
CA GLU A 52 13.66 -15.67 -5.26
C GLU A 52 13.45 -14.31 -4.56
N ALA A 53 14.43 -13.90 -3.74
CA ALA A 53 14.42 -12.63 -3.07
C ALA A 53 14.52 -11.54 -4.15
N GLY A 54 13.39 -10.95 -4.50
CA GLY A 54 13.31 -9.87 -5.50
C GLY A 54 12.69 -10.24 -6.85
N SER A 55 12.09 -11.41 -7.02
CA SER A 55 11.36 -11.72 -8.26
C SER A 55 10.02 -11.01 -8.31
N ALA A 56 9.72 -10.39 -9.45
CA ALA A 56 8.43 -9.75 -9.71
C ALA A 56 7.34 -10.76 -10.12
N HIS A 57 7.71 -12.04 -10.32
CA HIS A 57 6.76 -13.05 -10.76
C HIS A 57 5.87 -13.51 -9.61
N VAL A 58 4.55 -13.43 -9.82
CA VAL A 58 3.53 -13.99 -8.93
C VAL A 58 2.67 -14.95 -9.74
N GLY A 59 2.80 -16.25 -9.49
CA GLY A 59 2.13 -17.31 -10.25
C GLY A 59 0.63 -17.38 -9.97
N PRO A 60 -0.14 -18.11 -10.81
CA PRO A 60 -1.55 -18.38 -10.54
C PRO A 60 -1.75 -19.04 -9.17
N GLY A 61 -2.69 -18.52 -8.39
CA GLY A 61 -2.96 -18.99 -7.01
C GLY A 61 -2.03 -18.41 -5.94
N GLN A 62 -1.00 -17.65 -6.31
CA GLN A 62 -0.16 -16.90 -5.36
C GLN A 62 -0.69 -15.49 -5.16
N LEU A 63 -0.42 -14.93 -3.97
CA LEU A 63 -0.79 -13.57 -3.60
C LEU A 63 0.39 -12.61 -3.74
N ASP A 64 0.08 -11.36 -4.03
CA ASP A 64 1.02 -10.26 -3.89
C ASP A 64 1.37 -10.00 -2.42
N GLU A 65 2.56 -9.46 -2.18
CA GLU A 65 3.08 -9.21 -0.84
C GLU A 65 2.57 -7.87 -0.27
N TYR A 66 2.36 -6.87 -1.14
CA TYR A 66 1.89 -5.54 -0.74
C TYR A 66 0.74 -5.05 -1.61
N TYR A 67 -0.06 -4.15 -1.03
CA TYR A 67 -1.02 -3.33 -1.75
C TYR A 67 -0.40 -1.98 -2.10
N GLY A 68 -0.50 -1.63 -3.37
CA GLY A 68 -0.14 -0.33 -3.90
C GLY A 68 -1.37 0.54 -4.13
N PHE A 69 -1.44 1.74 -3.54
CA PHE A 69 -2.47 2.72 -3.86
C PHE A 69 -1.93 3.76 -4.83
N TRP A 70 -2.47 3.77 -6.05
CA TRP A 70 -1.98 4.57 -7.17
C TRP A 70 -2.90 5.74 -7.48
N SER A 71 -2.26 6.87 -7.76
CA SER A 71 -2.86 7.99 -8.45
C SER A 71 -3.22 7.58 -9.88
N SER A 72 -4.27 8.20 -10.43
CA SER A 72 -4.63 8.05 -11.83
C SER A 72 -4.60 9.38 -12.61
N GLY A 73 -4.09 10.45 -11.97
CA GLY A 73 -4.10 11.81 -12.51
C GLY A 73 -5.51 12.21 -12.97
N GLN A 74 -5.58 12.75 -14.18
CA GLN A 74 -6.80 13.23 -14.83
C GLN A 74 -7.88 12.15 -15.07
N SER A 75 -7.60 10.87 -14.81
CA SER A 75 -8.65 9.85 -14.81
C SER A 75 -9.58 9.99 -13.60
N GLY A 76 -9.16 10.68 -12.54
CA GLY A 76 -10.00 11.03 -11.39
C GLY A 76 -10.38 9.86 -10.47
N GLU A 77 -9.73 8.71 -10.57
CA GLU A 77 -9.95 7.53 -9.72
C GLU A 77 -8.70 7.19 -8.87
N VAL A 78 -8.82 6.26 -7.93
CA VAL A 78 -7.68 5.65 -7.23
C VAL A 78 -7.61 4.18 -7.60
N ARG A 79 -6.41 3.68 -7.91
CA ARG A 79 -6.20 2.29 -8.34
C ARG A 79 -5.47 1.51 -7.26
N VAL A 80 -5.83 0.24 -7.10
CA VAL A 80 -5.14 -0.68 -6.18
C VAL A 80 -4.36 -1.67 -7.02
N PHE A 81 -3.06 -1.76 -6.77
CA PHE A 81 -2.15 -2.69 -7.42
C PHE A 81 -1.66 -3.76 -6.44
N GLY A 82 -1.40 -4.95 -6.95
CA GLY A 82 -0.60 -5.96 -6.25
C GLY A 82 0.87 -5.72 -6.52
N VAL A 83 1.71 -5.80 -5.48
CA VAL A 83 3.17 -5.67 -5.58
C VAL A 83 3.81 -6.96 -5.04
N PRO A 84 4.73 -7.61 -5.78
CA PRO A 84 5.47 -7.09 -6.92
C PRO A 84 4.90 -7.42 -8.31
N SER A 85 3.74 -8.07 -8.44
CA SER A 85 3.22 -8.46 -9.77
C SER A 85 2.84 -7.30 -10.68
N MET A 86 2.59 -6.13 -10.09
CA MET A 86 2.13 -4.90 -10.77
C MET A 86 0.79 -5.07 -11.50
N ARG A 87 -0.03 -6.03 -11.10
CA ARG A 87 -1.41 -6.19 -11.60
C ARG A 87 -2.33 -5.18 -10.94
N GLU A 88 -3.17 -4.51 -11.73
CA GLU A 88 -4.27 -3.68 -11.22
C GLU A 88 -5.40 -4.58 -10.69
N LEU A 89 -5.63 -4.55 -9.38
CA LEU A 89 -6.60 -5.39 -8.69
C LEU A 89 -7.99 -4.75 -8.62
N LEU A 90 -8.04 -3.43 -8.47
CA LEU A 90 -9.29 -2.69 -8.27
C LEU A 90 -9.16 -1.24 -8.74
N ARG A 91 -10.26 -0.70 -9.28
CA ARG A 91 -10.48 0.75 -9.46
C ARG A 91 -11.51 1.25 -8.46
N ILE A 92 -11.13 2.26 -7.69
CA ILE A 92 -11.99 2.96 -6.75
C ILE A 92 -12.40 4.28 -7.39
N PRO A 93 -13.67 4.43 -7.83
CA PRO A 93 -14.11 5.68 -8.43
C PRO A 93 -14.17 6.78 -7.36
N VAL A 94 -13.68 7.98 -7.70
CA VAL A 94 -13.57 9.11 -6.77
C VAL A 94 -14.19 10.37 -7.37
N PHE A 95 -13.50 11.01 -8.30
CA PHE A 95 -13.91 12.25 -8.95
C PHE A 95 -14.47 12.01 -10.36
N ASN A 96 -14.26 10.81 -10.92
CA ASN A 96 -14.79 10.40 -12.21
C ASN A 96 -16.24 9.92 -12.14
N ARG A 97 -16.96 9.99 -13.27
CA ARG A 97 -18.22 9.25 -13.45
C ARG A 97 -17.92 7.79 -13.82
N CYS A 98 -18.30 6.83 -12.97
CA CYS A 98 -17.98 5.41 -13.20
C CYS A 98 -19.14 4.64 -13.85
N SER A 99 -18.98 4.25 -15.12
CA SER A 99 -20.01 3.48 -15.83
C SER A 99 -20.34 2.14 -15.16
N ALA A 100 -19.33 1.43 -14.64
CA ALA A 100 -19.51 0.08 -14.11
C ALA A 100 -20.28 0.04 -12.79
N THR A 101 -19.99 0.95 -11.85
CA THR A 101 -20.55 0.93 -10.49
C THR A 101 -21.72 1.90 -10.30
N GLY A 102 -21.98 2.78 -11.27
CA GLY A 102 -22.95 3.85 -11.12
C GLY A 102 -22.47 5.04 -10.26
N TRP A 103 -21.22 5.07 -9.80
CA TRP A 103 -20.67 6.21 -9.07
C TRP A 103 -20.78 7.51 -9.88
N GLY A 104 -21.38 8.55 -9.29
CA GLY A 104 -21.77 9.80 -9.94
C GLY A 104 -23.21 9.80 -10.50
N LEU A 105 -23.95 8.70 -10.38
CA LEU A 105 -25.37 8.60 -10.77
C LEU A 105 -26.25 8.13 -9.61
N THR A 106 -25.80 7.15 -8.81
CA THR A 106 -26.59 6.66 -7.67
C THR A 106 -26.82 7.75 -6.63
N ASN A 107 -27.96 7.69 -5.92
CA ASN A 107 -28.29 8.68 -4.89
C ASN A 107 -27.21 8.77 -3.81
N GLU A 108 -26.64 7.63 -3.41
CA GLU A 108 -25.60 7.53 -2.37
C GLU A 108 -24.31 8.23 -2.81
N SER A 109 -23.87 7.99 -4.06
CA SER A 109 -22.65 8.63 -4.59
C SER A 109 -22.87 10.12 -4.84
N ARG A 110 -24.01 10.51 -5.41
CA ARG A 110 -24.35 11.92 -5.61
C ARG A 110 -24.45 12.68 -4.29
N ARG A 111 -24.96 12.06 -3.22
CA ARG A 111 -24.94 12.66 -1.88
C ARG A 111 -23.50 12.94 -1.45
N ILE A 112 -22.61 11.95 -1.50
CA ILE A 112 -21.21 12.10 -1.09
C ILE A 112 -20.48 13.15 -1.94
N MET A 113 -20.74 13.21 -3.25
CA MET A 113 -20.12 14.18 -4.15
C MET A 113 -20.64 15.62 -3.99
N THR A 114 -21.80 15.81 -3.36
CA THR A 114 -22.45 17.13 -3.28
C THR A 114 -22.55 17.70 -1.86
N GLU A 115 -22.55 16.86 -0.82
CA GLU A 115 -22.76 17.30 0.57
C GLU A 115 -21.65 18.22 1.09
N GLY A 116 -20.44 18.11 0.55
CA GLY A 116 -19.29 18.95 0.91
C GLY A 116 -18.99 20.09 -0.06
N LEU A 117 -19.88 20.39 -1.02
CA LEU A 117 -19.71 21.50 -1.96
C LEU A 117 -20.09 22.83 -1.33
N LEU A 118 -19.43 23.90 -1.78
CA LEU A 118 -19.80 25.27 -1.44
C LEU A 118 -21.12 25.68 -2.11
N PRO A 119 -21.90 26.60 -1.51
CA PRO A 119 -23.16 27.08 -2.09
C PRO A 119 -23.01 27.60 -3.52
N GLU A 120 -21.94 28.32 -3.81
CA GLU A 120 -21.62 28.89 -5.12
C GLU A 120 -21.38 27.79 -6.15
N THR A 121 -20.61 26.75 -5.77
CA THR A 121 -20.34 25.60 -6.62
C THR A 121 -21.58 24.76 -6.86
N ARG A 122 -22.45 24.59 -5.85
CA ARG A 122 -23.75 23.93 -6.03
C ARG A 122 -24.59 24.66 -7.08
N LYS A 123 -24.71 25.99 -6.95
CA LYS A 123 -25.42 26.82 -7.93
C LYS A 123 -24.80 26.75 -9.32
N PHE A 124 -23.48 26.75 -9.42
CA PHE A 124 -22.78 26.57 -10.69
C PHE A 124 -23.10 25.22 -11.34
N LEU A 125 -23.24 24.15 -10.56
CA LEU A 125 -23.47 22.81 -11.08
C LEU A 125 -24.96 22.51 -11.40
N GLU A 126 -25.91 23.32 -10.94
CA GLU A 126 -27.34 23.11 -11.21
C GLU A 126 -27.66 22.96 -12.70
N SER A 127 -27.07 23.81 -13.55
CA SER A 127 -27.23 23.74 -15.01
C SER A 127 -26.31 22.72 -15.69
N ARG A 128 -25.52 21.96 -14.93
CA ARG A 128 -24.46 21.04 -15.41
C ARG A 128 -24.61 19.60 -14.89
N GLY A 129 -25.83 19.20 -14.52
CA GLY A 129 -26.12 17.86 -14.00
C GLY A 129 -25.88 17.68 -12.49
N GLY A 130 -25.60 18.76 -11.77
CA GLY A 130 -25.56 18.83 -10.31
C GLY A 130 -24.31 18.22 -9.66
N ILE A 131 -23.34 17.75 -10.44
CA ILE A 131 -22.05 17.22 -9.95
C ILE A 131 -20.93 17.56 -10.93
N TYR A 132 -19.68 17.59 -10.44
CA TYR A 132 -18.53 17.43 -11.31
C TYR A 132 -18.44 15.99 -11.83
N THR A 133 -18.13 15.83 -13.10
CA THR A 133 -17.95 14.51 -13.77
C THR A 133 -16.48 14.19 -14.07
N ASN A 134 -15.57 15.09 -13.70
CA ASN A 134 -14.13 14.95 -13.85
C ASN A 134 -13.41 15.32 -12.54
N GLY A 135 -12.13 14.96 -12.49
CA GLY A 135 -11.17 15.43 -11.51
C GLY A 135 -9.76 14.96 -11.86
N ASP A 136 -8.79 15.45 -11.11
CA ASP A 136 -7.37 15.15 -11.29
C ASP A 136 -6.77 14.66 -9.96
N ALA A 137 -6.65 13.34 -9.81
CA ALA A 137 -6.33 12.66 -8.57
C ALA A 137 -4.81 12.47 -8.38
N HIS A 138 -4.14 13.32 -7.59
CA HIS A 138 -2.66 13.34 -7.54
C HIS A 138 -2.01 12.49 -6.43
N HIS A 139 -2.38 12.68 -5.16
CA HIS A 139 -1.60 12.15 -4.03
C HIS A 139 -2.42 11.25 -3.10
N PRO A 140 -2.48 9.92 -3.36
CA PRO A 140 -3.11 8.97 -2.44
C PRO A 140 -2.20 8.65 -1.25
N HIS A 141 -2.67 8.92 -0.03
CA HIS A 141 -1.92 8.60 1.20
C HIS A 141 -2.78 7.94 2.26
N MET A 142 -2.28 6.82 2.79
CA MET A 142 -2.94 6.11 3.87
C MET A 142 -2.79 6.83 5.22
N SER A 143 -3.76 6.66 6.10
CA SER A 143 -3.72 7.15 7.48
C SER A 143 -2.64 6.44 8.33
N PHE A 144 -2.17 7.17 9.34
CA PHE A 144 -1.11 6.76 10.25
C PHE A 144 -1.59 6.69 11.70
N THR A 145 -0.97 5.79 12.45
CA THR A 145 -0.90 5.77 13.92
C THR A 145 0.55 5.44 14.30
N ASP A 146 1.12 6.24 15.21
CA ASP A 146 2.51 6.14 15.67
C ASP A 146 3.54 6.01 14.54
N GLY A 147 3.37 6.81 13.48
CA GLY A 147 4.29 6.84 12.35
C GLY A 147 4.16 5.68 11.36
N THR A 148 3.27 4.71 11.61
CA THR A 148 3.03 3.55 10.74
C THR A 148 1.62 3.59 10.15
N TYR A 149 1.45 3.02 8.96
CA TYR A 149 0.12 2.89 8.35
C TYR A 149 -0.81 2.06 9.22
N ASP A 150 -2.02 2.55 9.42
CA ASP A 150 -3.02 1.90 10.27
C ASP A 150 -4.22 1.31 9.50
N GLY A 151 -4.17 1.38 8.15
CA GLY A 151 -5.14 0.70 7.28
C GLY A 151 -6.57 1.25 7.35
N ARG A 152 -6.83 2.41 7.97
CA ARG A 152 -8.20 2.93 8.13
C ARG A 152 -8.71 3.66 6.90
N TYR A 153 -7.92 4.60 6.38
CA TYR A 153 -8.32 5.48 5.29
C TYR A 153 -7.20 5.72 4.29
N VAL A 154 -7.58 6.04 3.06
CA VAL A 154 -6.71 6.68 2.06
C VAL A 154 -7.28 8.06 1.73
N TRP A 155 -6.43 9.08 1.77
CA TRP A 155 -6.74 10.45 1.40
C TRP A 155 -6.25 10.74 -0.01
N ILE A 156 -7.02 11.47 -0.80
CA ILE A 156 -6.68 11.83 -2.18
C ILE A 156 -7.21 13.22 -2.51
N ASN A 157 -6.40 14.05 -3.15
CA ASN A 157 -6.82 15.38 -3.62
C ASN A 157 -7.35 15.35 -5.05
N ASP A 158 -8.17 16.34 -5.38
CA ASP A 158 -8.56 16.71 -6.73
C ASP A 158 -7.98 18.09 -7.06
N LYS A 159 -7.00 18.10 -7.95
CA LYS A 159 -6.38 19.34 -8.42
C LYS A 159 -7.30 20.14 -9.33
N ALA A 160 -8.13 19.49 -10.14
CA ALA A 160 -8.92 20.17 -11.17
C ALA A 160 -10.06 21.03 -10.59
N ASN A 161 -10.63 20.63 -9.44
CA ASN A 161 -11.78 21.31 -8.86
C ASN A 161 -11.65 21.59 -7.35
N THR A 162 -10.42 21.65 -6.83
CA THR A 162 -10.13 22.07 -5.44
C THR A 162 -10.87 21.26 -4.37
N ARG A 163 -10.77 19.93 -4.43
CA ARG A 163 -11.42 19.02 -3.47
C ARG A 163 -10.44 18.07 -2.82
N VAL A 164 -10.85 17.50 -1.69
CA VAL A 164 -10.19 16.36 -1.04
C VAL A 164 -11.21 15.29 -0.75
N ALA A 165 -10.87 14.04 -1.03
CA ALA A 165 -11.69 12.87 -0.75
C ALA A 165 -11.03 11.92 0.24
N ARG A 166 -11.89 11.18 0.94
CA ARG A 166 -11.50 10.08 1.83
C ARG A 166 -12.08 8.78 1.31
N ILE A 167 -11.21 7.77 1.22
CA ILE A 167 -11.54 6.38 0.90
C ILE A 167 -11.46 5.57 2.19
N ARG A 168 -12.50 4.81 2.47
CA ARG A 168 -12.56 3.81 3.52
C ARG A 168 -11.92 2.51 3.05
N CYS A 169 -10.88 2.04 3.74
CA CYS A 169 -10.14 0.84 3.33
C CYS A 169 -10.90 -0.46 3.60
N ASP A 170 -11.81 -0.47 4.58
CA ASP A 170 -12.61 -1.66 4.92
C ASP A 170 -13.62 -2.04 3.82
N VAL A 171 -14.07 -1.06 3.03
CA VAL A 171 -15.01 -1.27 1.90
C VAL A 171 -14.44 -0.84 0.54
N MET A 172 -13.24 -0.27 0.51
CA MET A 172 -12.57 0.27 -0.69
C MET A 172 -13.48 1.21 -1.50
N LYS A 173 -14.15 2.14 -0.82
CA LYS A 173 -15.03 3.16 -1.42
C LYS A 173 -14.83 4.53 -0.77
N VAL A 174 -15.08 5.56 -1.56
CA VAL A 174 -15.12 6.94 -1.07
C VAL A 174 -16.32 7.12 -0.16
N ASP A 175 -16.10 7.70 1.00
CA ASP A 175 -17.17 7.99 1.96
C ASP A 175 -17.40 9.49 2.18
N LYS A 176 -16.40 10.33 1.86
CA LYS A 176 -16.47 11.79 1.98
C LYS A 176 -15.68 12.48 0.87
N ILE A 177 -16.24 13.59 0.39
CA ILE A 177 -15.57 14.58 -0.46
C ILE A 177 -15.89 15.96 0.11
N VAL A 178 -14.88 16.81 0.24
CA VAL A 178 -15.04 18.21 0.67
C VAL A 178 -14.37 19.14 -0.33
N GLU A 179 -15.05 20.23 -0.66
CA GLU A 179 -14.50 21.36 -1.39
C GLU A 179 -13.79 22.30 -0.41
N LEU A 180 -12.56 22.71 -0.74
CA LEU A 180 -11.77 23.57 0.14
C LEU A 180 -12.01 25.04 -0.21
N PRO A 181 -12.54 25.86 0.72
CA PRO A 181 -12.72 27.30 0.46
C PRO A 181 -11.36 28.02 0.45
N ASN A 182 -11.33 29.17 -0.20
CA ASN A 182 -10.19 30.12 -0.26
C ASN A 182 -8.91 29.62 -0.94
N ALA A 183 -8.76 28.32 -1.19
CA ALA A 183 -7.68 27.73 -1.97
C ALA A 183 -8.12 27.46 -3.41
N ASN A 184 -7.15 27.20 -4.30
CA ASN A 184 -7.39 26.72 -5.66
C ASN A 184 -6.32 25.67 -6.01
N ASP A 185 -6.65 24.76 -6.92
CA ASP A 185 -5.71 23.80 -7.52
C ASP A 185 -4.95 22.92 -6.52
N ILE A 186 -5.68 22.31 -5.58
CA ILE A 186 -5.08 21.46 -4.53
C ILE A 186 -4.21 20.39 -5.17
N HIS A 187 -2.90 20.51 -5.01
CA HIS A 187 -1.90 19.68 -5.63
C HIS A 187 -1.27 18.76 -4.59
N GLY A 188 -0.37 19.26 -3.75
CA GLY A 188 0.31 18.45 -2.74
C GLY A 188 -0.67 18.01 -1.65
N LEU A 189 -0.61 16.74 -1.25
CA LEU A 189 -1.39 16.25 -0.11
C LEU A 189 -0.60 15.20 0.68
N ARG A 190 -0.52 15.35 2.00
CA ARG A 190 0.04 14.36 2.93
C ARG A 190 -0.67 14.41 4.30
N PRO A 191 -0.97 13.26 4.92
CA PRO A 191 -1.51 13.20 6.28
C PRO A 191 -0.43 13.41 7.35
N GLN A 192 -0.85 13.90 8.52
CA GLN A 192 -0.04 13.87 9.74
C GLN A 192 0.32 12.43 10.12
N LYS A 193 1.60 12.20 10.47
CA LYS A 193 2.12 10.86 10.79
C LYS A 193 2.05 10.47 12.27
N TYR A 194 2.19 11.43 13.19
CA TYR A 194 2.30 11.18 14.63
C TYR A 194 1.50 12.20 15.45
N PRO A 195 0.89 11.83 16.60
CA PRO A 195 0.75 10.46 17.11
C PRO A 195 -0.25 9.63 16.30
N ARG A 196 -1.12 10.29 15.54
CA ARG A 196 -2.00 9.68 14.55
C ARG A 196 -2.36 10.72 13.51
N THR A 197 -2.93 10.29 12.37
CA THR A 197 -3.54 11.21 11.42
C THR A 197 -4.77 11.87 12.04
N GLY A 198 -4.56 13.00 12.72
CA GLY A 198 -5.58 13.94 13.15
C GLY A 198 -5.89 14.98 12.08
N ASN A 199 -4.86 15.40 11.34
CA ASN A 199 -4.95 16.37 10.25
C ASN A 199 -4.45 15.80 8.92
N VAL A 200 -4.97 16.35 7.83
CA VAL A 200 -4.49 16.14 6.45
C VAL A 200 -4.07 17.49 5.90
N PHE A 201 -2.84 17.59 5.44
CA PHE A 201 -2.27 18.83 4.89
C PHE A 201 -2.30 18.77 3.37
N CYS A 202 -2.68 19.88 2.75
CA CYS A 202 -2.63 20.03 1.31
C CYS A 202 -2.33 21.49 0.91
N ASN A 203 -1.83 21.69 -0.31
CA ASN A 203 -1.52 23.01 -0.88
C ASN A 203 -2.02 23.15 -2.30
#